data_AF-A0A931F151-F1
#
_entry.id   AF-A0A931F151-F1
#
_cell.length_a   1.000
_cell.length_b   1.000
_cell.length_c   1.000
_cell.angle_alpha   90.00
_cell.angle_beta   90.00
_cell.angle_gamma   90.00
#
_symmetry.space_group_name_H-M   'P 1'
#
loop_
_entity.id
_entity.type
_entity.pdbx_description
1 polymer ?
#
loop_
_entity_poly.entity_id
_entity_poly.type
_entity_poly.pdbx_seq_one_letter_code
_entity_poly.pdbx_strand_id
1 'polypeptide(L)'
;MRGGVTGPVTVRAGASLVATGGRITGTLSASGPAAVHLLGTGVHGALSVSNAKELTVVGAHLRGAALLTGNTAPILSGTTVKGGLACSGNTPAPVDLGVQNTITGAGRCAELAAGPKGRAYEAVQHTVE
;
A
#
# COMPACT_ATOMS: atom_id res chain seq x y z
N MET A 1 0.75 -5.41 23.24
CA MET A 1 1.16 -4.04 22.85
C MET A 1 1.73 -4.10 21.44
N ARG A 2 1.44 -3.15 20.55
CA ARG A 2 2.09 -3.08 19.23
C ARG A 2 3.21 -2.05 19.30
N GLY A 3 4.44 -2.43 18.91
CA GLY A 3 5.60 -1.53 18.89
C GLY A 3 5.43 -0.38 17.90
N GLY A 4 6.19 0.69 18.08
CA GLY A 4 6.14 1.84 17.17
C GLY A 4 7.48 2.53 17.01
N VAL A 5 7.66 3.15 15.85
CA VAL A 5 8.81 4.00 15.52
C VAL A 5 8.30 5.44 15.47
N THR A 6 8.96 6.33 16.20
CA THR A 6 8.67 7.77 16.18
C THR A 6 9.85 8.50 15.58
N GLY A 7 9.59 9.34 14.60
CA GLY A 7 10.59 10.07 13.83
C GLY A 7 10.58 9.69 12.34
N PRO A 8 11.35 10.42 11.52
CA PRO A 8 11.45 10.14 10.09
C PRO A 8 12.11 8.78 9.85
N VAL A 9 11.57 8.03 8.90
CA VAL A 9 12.15 6.76 8.41
C VAL A 9 12.56 6.96 6.96
N THR A 10 13.83 6.71 6.65
CA THR A 10 14.38 6.82 5.29
C THR A 10 14.92 5.48 4.83
N VAL A 11 14.43 4.99 3.69
CA VAL A 11 14.92 3.78 3.03
C VAL A 11 15.70 4.20 1.79
N ARG A 12 16.99 3.91 1.78
CA ARG A 12 17.91 4.28 0.69
C ARG A 12 17.89 3.25 -0.44
N ALA A 13 18.51 3.61 -1.55
CA ALA A 13 18.60 2.75 -2.71
C ALA A 13 19.20 1.38 -2.36
N GLY A 14 18.56 0.31 -2.83
CA GLY A 14 18.98 -1.07 -2.56
C GLY A 14 18.67 -1.60 -1.16
N ALA A 15 18.26 -0.75 -0.21
CA ALA A 15 17.82 -1.20 1.11
C ALA A 15 16.38 -1.73 1.08
N SER A 16 16.00 -2.44 2.14
CA SER A 16 14.63 -2.96 2.30
C SER A 16 14.02 -2.53 3.64
N LEU A 17 12.70 -2.30 3.62
CA LEU A 17 11.89 -2.10 4.82
C LEU A 17 10.76 -3.12 4.82
N VAL A 18 10.66 -3.90 5.88
CA VAL A 18 9.49 -4.75 6.15
C VAL A 18 8.95 -4.36 7.52
N ALA A 19 7.72 -3.85 7.53
CA ALA A 19 7.00 -3.50 8.74
C ALA A 19 5.71 -4.34 8.80
N THR A 20 5.56 -5.11 9.88
CA THR A 20 4.40 -5.96 10.12
C THR A 20 3.70 -5.51 11.40
N GLY A 21 2.47 -5.01 11.27
CA GLY A 21 1.74 -4.39 12.36
C GLY A 21 2.41 -3.09 12.83
N GLY A 22 2.26 -2.75 14.11
CA GLY A 22 2.90 -1.58 14.68
C GLY A 22 2.42 -0.24 14.09
N ARG A 23 3.17 0.82 14.43
CA ARG A 23 2.93 2.18 13.96
C ARG A 23 4.24 2.91 13.66
N ILE A 24 4.29 3.61 12.53
CA ILE A 24 5.33 4.59 12.21
C ILE A 24 4.69 5.97 12.33
N THR A 25 5.24 6.82 13.20
CA THR A 25 4.79 8.20 13.38
C THR A 25 5.89 9.14 12.92
N GLY A 26 5.66 9.83 11.79
CA GLY A 26 6.67 10.61 11.09
C GLY A 26 6.61 10.38 9.58
N THR A 27 7.48 11.05 8.84
CA THR A 27 7.59 10.85 7.39
C THR A 27 8.26 9.52 7.08
N LEU A 28 7.71 8.77 6.12
CA LEU A 28 8.33 7.58 5.55
C LEU A 28 8.74 7.89 4.11
N SER A 29 10.04 7.95 3.84
CA SER A 29 10.59 8.23 2.51
C SER A 29 11.44 7.07 2.03
N ALA A 30 11.16 6.56 0.84
CA ALA A 30 11.91 5.48 0.22
C ALA A 30 12.25 5.83 -1.24
N SER A 31 13.54 5.76 -1.58
CA SER A 31 14.03 6.07 -2.92
C SER A 31 14.95 4.98 -3.45
N GLY A 32 14.51 4.33 -4.53
CA GLY A 32 15.17 3.17 -5.12
C GLY A 32 15.29 1.92 -4.23
N PRO A 33 14.37 1.64 -3.27
CA PRO A 33 14.54 0.52 -2.37
C PRO A 33 14.46 -0.82 -3.12
N ALA A 34 15.14 -1.83 -2.59
CA ALA A 34 14.97 -3.20 -3.05
C ALA A 34 13.56 -3.71 -2.72
N ALA A 35 13.06 -3.46 -1.50
CA ALA A 35 11.68 -3.78 -1.12
C ALA A 35 11.11 -2.82 -0.07
N VAL A 36 9.81 -2.54 -0.14
CA VAL A 36 9.04 -1.88 0.93
C VAL A 36 7.74 -2.63 1.17
N HIS A 37 7.64 -3.32 2.31
CA HIS A 37 6.46 -4.07 2.72
C HIS A 37 5.83 -3.45 3.97
N LEU A 38 4.60 -2.99 3.86
CA LEU A 38 3.78 -2.46 4.95
C LEU A 38 2.57 -3.38 5.15
N LEU A 39 2.67 -4.29 6.11
CA LEU A 39 1.73 -5.38 6.32
C LEU A 39 0.94 -5.16 7.62
N GLY A 40 -0.29 -4.66 7.53
CA GLY A 40 -1.09 -4.31 8.70
C GLY A 40 -0.54 -3.11 9.50
N THR A 41 0.34 -2.33 8.88
CA THR A 41 1.11 -1.25 9.51
C THR A 41 0.36 0.07 9.45
N GLY A 42 0.34 0.81 10.57
CA GLY A 42 -0.15 2.18 10.59
C GLY A 42 0.97 3.18 10.28
N VAL A 43 0.80 4.04 9.28
CA VAL A 43 1.72 5.15 9.01
C VAL A 43 0.99 6.47 9.30
N HIS A 44 1.48 7.21 10.28
CA HIS A 44 0.94 8.48 10.73
C HIS A 44 1.90 9.58 10.30
N GLY A 45 1.67 10.13 9.11
CA GLY A 45 2.59 11.02 8.42
C GLY A 45 2.57 10.79 6.92
N ALA A 46 3.37 11.57 6.18
CA ALA A 46 3.46 11.43 4.74
C ALA A 46 4.28 10.19 4.34
N LEU A 47 3.82 9.50 3.30
CA LEU A 47 4.49 8.37 2.66
C LEU A 47 4.95 8.76 1.26
N SER A 48 6.23 8.57 0.95
CA SER A 48 6.76 8.71 -0.41
C SER A 48 7.59 7.48 -0.75
N VAL A 49 7.22 6.75 -1.81
CA VAL A 49 7.98 5.61 -2.32
C VAL A 49 8.22 5.80 -3.81
N SER A 50 9.49 5.81 -4.19
CA SER A 50 9.93 6.02 -5.57
C SER A 50 10.85 4.91 -6.04
N ASN A 51 10.61 4.42 -7.26
CA ASN A 51 11.47 3.45 -7.95
C ASN A 51 11.75 2.17 -7.14
N ALA A 52 10.79 1.70 -6.34
CA ALA A 52 10.91 0.43 -5.64
C ALA A 52 10.85 -0.73 -6.62
N LYS A 53 11.75 -1.72 -6.44
CA LYS A 53 11.67 -2.98 -7.18
C LYS A 53 10.50 -3.85 -6.70
N GLU A 54 10.17 -3.72 -5.42
CA GLU A 54 9.02 -4.39 -4.81
C GLU A 54 8.34 -3.43 -3.81
N LEU A 55 7.03 -3.24 -3.97
CA LEU A 55 6.21 -2.42 -3.08
C LEU A 55 4.91 -3.14 -2.76
N THR A 56 4.75 -3.52 -1.49
CA THR A 56 3.58 -4.24 -1.00
C THR A 56 2.98 -3.49 0.19
N VAL A 57 1.75 -3.04 0.06
CA VAL A 57 0.99 -2.33 1.09
C VAL A 57 -0.33 -3.06 1.27
N VAL A 58 -0.42 -3.83 2.36
CA VAL A 58 -1.54 -4.74 2.59
C VAL A 58 -2.12 -4.51 3.97
N GLY A 59 -3.42 -4.26 4.05
CA GLY A 59 -4.11 -4.03 5.32
C GLY A 59 -3.59 -2.80 6.09
N ALA A 60 -2.90 -1.89 5.41
CA ALA A 60 -2.25 -0.76 6.05
C ALA A 60 -3.24 0.38 6.35
N HIS A 61 -2.90 1.22 7.32
CA HIS A 61 -3.64 2.44 7.63
C HIS A 61 -2.73 3.64 7.46
N LEU A 62 -2.85 4.33 6.33
CA LEU A 62 -2.07 5.52 6.01
C LEU A 62 -2.87 6.75 6.43
N ARG A 63 -2.37 7.52 7.39
CA ARG A 63 -2.96 8.76 7.90
C ARG A 63 -2.07 9.93 7.51
N GLY A 64 -2.15 10.28 6.24
CA GLY A 64 -1.34 11.28 5.58
C GLY A 64 -1.41 11.08 4.07
N ALA A 65 -0.82 12.00 3.31
CA ALA A 65 -0.70 11.86 1.87
C ALA A 65 0.30 10.73 1.52
N ALA A 66 0.01 10.00 0.45
CA ALA A 66 0.86 8.94 -0.07
C ALA A 66 1.18 9.18 -1.56
N LEU A 67 2.46 9.15 -1.90
CA LEU A 67 2.95 9.30 -3.26
C LEU A 67 3.74 8.05 -3.67
N LEU A 68 3.25 7.36 -4.71
CA LEU A 68 3.86 6.15 -5.23
C LEU A 68 4.28 6.37 -6.69
N THR A 69 5.57 6.51 -6.93
CA THR A 69 6.10 6.91 -8.24
C THR A 69 7.08 5.90 -8.82
N GLY A 70 6.88 5.48 -10.07
CA GLY A 70 7.88 4.67 -10.79
C GLY A 70 8.16 3.29 -10.20
N ASN A 71 7.30 2.77 -9.33
CA ASN A 71 7.49 1.47 -8.68
C ASN A 71 7.14 0.33 -9.64
N THR A 72 7.82 -0.80 -9.49
CA THR A 72 7.55 -2.01 -10.25
C THR A 72 6.43 -2.81 -9.59
N ALA A 73 5.38 -3.11 -10.36
CA ALA A 73 4.23 -3.95 -9.96
C ALA A 73 3.71 -3.72 -8.52
N PRO A 74 3.42 -2.48 -8.09
CA PRO A 74 3.03 -2.23 -6.71
C PRO A 74 1.68 -2.87 -6.34
N ILE A 75 1.61 -3.44 -5.14
CA ILE A 75 0.40 -4.07 -4.58
C ILE A 75 -0.15 -3.17 -3.48
N LEU A 76 -1.38 -2.71 -3.63
CA LEU A 76 -2.14 -1.96 -2.62
C LEU A 76 -3.47 -2.67 -2.36
N SER A 77 -3.57 -3.43 -1.28
CA SER A 77 -4.70 -4.33 -1.04
C SER A 77 -5.28 -4.13 0.37
N GLY A 78 -6.60 -4.06 0.51
CA GLY A 78 -7.27 -3.90 1.80
C GLY A 78 -6.81 -2.67 2.61
N THR A 79 -6.26 -1.65 1.96
CA THR A 79 -5.60 -0.52 2.59
C THR A 79 -6.54 0.66 2.73
N THR A 80 -6.44 1.37 3.86
CA THR A 80 -7.14 2.64 4.09
C THR A 80 -6.16 3.79 3.99
N VAL A 81 -6.44 4.77 3.12
CA VAL A 81 -5.69 6.03 3.04
C VAL A 81 -6.60 7.18 3.45
N LYS A 82 -6.33 7.77 4.61
CA LYS A 82 -6.97 8.98 5.12
C LYS A 82 -6.12 10.19 4.73
N GLY A 83 -6.13 10.48 3.43
CA GLY A 83 -5.33 11.49 2.75
C GLY A 83 -5.40 11.27 1.23
N GLY A 84 -4.74 12.10 0.45
CA GLY A 84 -4.62 11.88 -0.99
C GLY A 84 -3.63 10.76 -1.31
N LEU A 85 -3.97 9.87 -2.24
CA LEU A 85 -3.06 8.88 -2.82
C LEU A 85 -2.81 9.25 -4.29
N ALA A 86 -1.57 9.54 -4.65
CA ALA A 86 -1.19 9.85 -6.04
C ALA A 86 -0.21 8.81 -6.58
N CYS A 87 -0.46 8.37 -7.81
CA CYS A 87 0.36 7.35 -8.46
C CYS A 87 0.69 7.71 -9.89
N SER A 88 1.99 7.66 -10.23
CA SER A 88 2.51 7.98 -11.56
C SER A 88 3.68 7.07 -11.91
N GLY A 89 3.85 6.75 -13.19
CA GLY A 89 5.01 5.96 -13.68
C GLY A 89 5.10 4.50 -13.21
N ASN A 90 4.24 4.02 -12.29
CA ASN A 90 4.28 2.64 -11.81
C ASN A 90 3.96 1.65 -12.94
N THR A 91 4.78 0.61 -13.08
CA THR A 91 4.67 -0.33 -14.21
C THR A 91 4.71 -1.79 -13.73
N PRO A 92 3.64 -2.58 -13.94
CA PRO A 92 2.28 -2.15 -14.30
C PRO A 92 1.65 -1.20 -13.27
N ALA A 93 0.45 -0.68 -13.56
CA ALA A 93 -0.31 0.11 -12.58
C ALA A 93 -0.59 -0.72 -11.31
N PRO A 94 -0.79 -0.08 -10.15
CA PRO A 94 -0.99 -0.83 -8.91
C PRO A 94 -2.27 -1.67 -8.92
N VAL A 95 -2.24 -2.80 -8.22
CA VAL A 95 -3.35 -3.76 -8.13
C VAL A 95 -3.76 -4.01 -6.67
N ASP A 96 -5.00 -4.46 -6.45
CA ASP A 96 -5.57 -4.68 -5.12
C ASP A 96 -5.77 -6.15 -4.73
N LEU A 97 -5.39 -7.06 -5.62
CA LEU A 97 -5.55 -8.51 -5.43
C LEU A 97 -6.98 -8.93 -5.09
N GLY A 98 -7.99 -8.15 -5.51
CA GLY A 98 -9.40 -8.43 -5.25
C GLY A 98 -9.89 -8.04 -3.85
N VAL A 99 -9.05 -7.40 -3.03
CA VAL A 99 -9.45 -6.87 -1.72
C VAL A 99 -9.51 -5.35 -1.76
N GLN A 100 -10.73 -4.83 -1.68
CA GLN A 100 -11.04 -3.42 -1.88
C GLN A 100 -10.27 -2.49 -0.93
N ASN A 101 -9.82 -1.35 -1.47
CA ASN A 101 -9.21 -0.28 -0.71
C ASN A 101 -10.22 0.83 -0.34
N THR A 102 -9.94 1.60 0.70
CA THR A 102 -10.67 2.83 1.04
C THR A 102 -9.74 4.02 0.84
N ILE A 103 -9.81 4.66 -0.33
CA ILE A 103 -8.84 5.69 -0.75
C ILE A 103 -9.51 6.84 -1.51
N THR A 104 -8.84 7.98 -1.55
CA THR A 104 -9.06 9.05 -2.54
C THR A 104 -7.84 9.10 -3.45
N GLY A 105 -7.94 8.41 -4.60
CA GLY A 105 -6.83 8.19 -5.53
C GLY A 105 -6.78 9.18 -6.68
N ALA A 106 -5.57 9.44 -7.18
CA ALA A 106 -5.30 10.22 -8.39
C ALA A 106 -4.28 9.50 -9.30
N GLY A 107 -4.29 9.86 -10.59
CA GLY A 107 -3.45 9.22 -11.60
C GLY A 107 -3.77 7.73 -11.73
N ARG A 108 -2.73 6.88 -11.77
CA ARG A 108 -2.89 5.41 -11.89
C ARG A 108 -3.49 4.74 -10.64
N CYS A 109 -3.78 5.50 -9.58
CA CYS A 109 -4.46 5.02 -8.37
C CYS A 109 -5.93 5.44 -8.29
N ALA A 110 -6.47 6.16 -9.27
CA ALA A 110 -7.87 6.56 -9.28
C ALA A 110 -8.82 5.34 -9.32
N GLU A 111 -8.44 4.29 -10.06
CA GLU A 111 -9.26 3.09 -10.26
C GLU A 111 -9.18 2.09 -9.09
N LEU A 112 -8.16 2.18 -8.23
CA LEU A 112 -8.03 1.33 -7.03
C LEU A 112 -9.15 1.57 -6.00
N ALA A 113 -9.77 2.76 -6.01
CA ALA A 113 -10.91 3.09 -5.14
C ALA A 113 -12.17 2.34 -5.60
N ALA A 114 -12.26 2.13 -6.91
CA ALA A 114 -13.37 1.49 -7.60
C ALA A 114 -13.02 0.06 -8.01
N GLY A 115 -12.08 -0.59 -7.29
CA GLY A 115 -11.58 -1.93 -7.59
C GLY A 115 -12.70 -2.85 -8.03
N PRO A 116 -12.45 -3.76 -8.99
CA PRO A 116 -13.49 -4.55 -9.62
C PRO A 116 -14.36 -5.12 -8.51
N LYS A 117 -15.65 -4.77 -8.51
CA LYS A 117 -16.59 -5.35 -7.54
C LYS A 117 -16.52 -6.84 -7.80
N GLY A 118 -15.75 -7.55 -6.98
CA GLY A 118 -15.72 -8.99 -7.00
C GLY A 118 -17.18 -9.42 -6.98
N ARG A 119 -17.58 -10.26 -7.93
CA ARG A 119 -18.87 -10.94 -7.77
C ARG A 119 -18.82 -11.57 -6.39
N ALA A 120 -19.89 -11.40 -5.62
CA ALA A 120 -20.00 -12.03 -4.30
C ALA A 120 -19.51 -13.46 -4.45
N TYR A 121 -18.64 -13.90 -3.54
CA TYR A 121 -18.21 -15.30 -3.48
C TYR A 121 -19.50 -16.13 -3.54
N GLU A 122 -19.72 -16.83 -4.66
CA GLU A 122 -20.86 -17.73 -4.74
C GLU A 122 -20.45 -18.94 -3.93
N ALA A 123 -21.10 -19.15 -2.79
CA ALA A 123 -20.87 -20.33 -1.98
C ALA A 123 -21.26 -21.54 -2.84
N VAL A 124 -20.27 -22.33 -3.28
CA VAL A 124 -20.52 -23.61 -3.92
C VAL A 124 -21.07 -24.55 -2.85
N GLN A 125 -22.39 -24.68 -2.78
CA GLN A 125 -23.02 -25.75 -2.00
C GLN A 125 -22.82 -27.05 -2.77
N HIS A 126 -21.86 -27.87 -2.35
CA HIS A 126 -21.85 -29.28 -2.75
C HIS A 126 -23.06 -29.96 -2.07
N THR A 127 -24.17 -30.09 -2.80
CA THR A 127 -25.22 -31.03 -2.43
C THR A 127 -24.67 -32.42 -2.68
N VAL A 128 -24.40 -33.15 -1.61
CA VAL A 128 -24.24 -34.61 -1.64
C VAL A 128 -25.60 -35.21 -2.02
N GLU A 129 -25.61 -35.97 -3.11
CA GLU A 129 -26.72 -36.83 -3.53
C GLU A 129 -26.76 -38.10 -2.69
#